data_AF-A0A914N2M7-F1
#
_entry.id   AF-A0A914N2M7-F1
#
_cell.length_a   1.000
_cell.length_b   1.000
_cell.length_c   1.000
_cell.angle_alpha   90.00
_cell.angle_beta   90.00
_cell.angle_gamma   90.00
#
_symmetry.space_group_name_H-M   'P 1'
#
loop_
_entity.id
_entity.type
_entity.pdbx_description
1 polymer ?
#
loop_
_entity_poly.entity_id
_entity_poly.type
_entity_poly.pdbx_seq_one_letter_code
_entity_poly.pdbx_strand_id
1 'polypeptide(L)'
;MEIGNKISGVNEGNLRNCFNCGAKQSKLWHNYLKQQYLCHVCGEYKRKFGKIRPRKLWFKTKKRITQDRKCCICETTSTSRWYCHSEHENYLCGTCYKKQYRAKLRTNKTERKNKNK
;
A
#
# COMPACT_ATOMS: atom_id res chain seq x y z
N MET A 1 3.49 31.57 -11.10
CA MET A 1 3.89 30.60 -12.15
C MET A 1 3.29 29.24 -11.80
N GLU A 2 2.01 29.08 -12.09
CA GLU A 2 1.31 27.80 -11.99
C GLU A 2 1.23 27.22 -13.41
N ILE A 3 2.11 26.29 -13.74
CA ILE A 3 1.92 25.43 -14.91
C ILE A 3 1.58 24.05 -14.38
N GLY A 4 0.35 23.94 -13.87
CA GLY A 4 -0.30 22.69 -13.57
C GLY A 4 -0.79 22.05 -14.86
N ASN A 5 0.05 21.25 -15.51
CA ASN A 5 -0.41 20.38 -16.58
C ASN A 5 -1.17 19.19 -15.99
N LYS A 6 -2.46 19.41 -15.69
CA LYS A 6 -3.46 18.33 -15.59
C LYS A 6 -3.61 17.72 -16.97
N ILE A 7 -2.80 16.71 -17.27
CA ILE A 7 -3.00 15.89 -18.46
C ILE A 7 -3.79 14.65 -18.05
N SER A 8 -5.04 14.70 -18.48
CA SER A 8 -6.02 13.64 -18.67
C SER A 8 -5.46 12.23 -18.83
N GLY A 9 -6.07 11.29 -18.11
CA GLY A 9 -6.69 10.15 -18.79
C GLY A 9 -5.78 9.02 -19.32
N VAL A 10 -5.33 8.16 -18.42
CA VAL A 10 -5.33 6.68 -18.55
C VAL A 10 -4.48 5.96 -19.64
N ASN A 11 -3.96 6.56 -20.74
CA ASN A 11 -3.35 5.74 -21.81
C ASN A 11 -1.83 5.88 -22.12
N GLU A 12 -1.07 6.69 -21.40
CA GLU A 12 0.40 6.78 -21.60
C GLU A 12 1.23 5.99 -20.57
N GLY A 13 0.58 5.20 -19.72
CA GLY A 13 1.28 4.33 -18.78
C GLY A 13 2.15 3.26 -19.46
N ASN A 14 1.87 2.92 -20.72
CA ASN A 14 2.60 1.88 -21.47
C ASN A 14 3.84 2.39 -22.24
N LEU A 15 4.01 3.69 -22.45
CA LEU A 15 5.12 4.26 -23.24
C LEU A 15 6.20 4.96 -22.40
N ARG A 16 5.93 5.25 -21.12
CA ARG A 16 6.88 5.92 -20.25
C ARG A 16 7.62 4.90 -19.39
N ASN A 17 8.93 4.81 -19.58
CA ASN A 17 9.82 4.04 -18.71
C ASN A 17 10.57 5.00 -17.78
N CYS A 18 10.66 4.64 -16.50
CA CYS A 18 11.48 5.38 -15.56
C CYS A 18 12.96 5.29 -15.98
N PHE A 19 13.59 6.42 -16.27
CA PHE A 19 15.01 6.49 -16.66
C PHE A 19 15.94 5.87 -15.61
N ASN A 20 15.63 6.05 -14.33
CA ASN A 20 16.49 5.55 -13.25
C ASN A 20 16.31 4.05 -13.01
N CYS A 21 15.09 3.56 -12.80
CA CYS A 21 14.85 2.19 -12.32
C CYS A 21 14.13 1.29 -13.34
N GLY A 22 13.86 1.77 -14.55
CA GLY A 22 13.19 1.02 -15.62
C GLY A 22 11.74 0.64 -15.35
N ALA A 23 11.10 1.19 -14.32
CA ALA A 23 9.70 0.92 -14.03
C ALA A 23 8.82 1.33 -15.21
N LYS A 24 7.97 0.42 -15.69
CA LYS A 24 6.96 0.65 -16.74
C LYS A 24 5.60 1.05 -16.18
N GLN A 25 5.42 0.96 -14.86
CA GLN A 25 4.19 1.34 -14.18
C GLN A 25 4.53 2.29 -13.04
N SER A 26 3.81 3.40 -12.96
CA SER A 26 3.93 4.38 -11.89
C SER A 26 2.60 5.06 -11.66
N LYS A 27 2.24 5.29 -10.39
CA LYS A 27 1.03 6.04 -10.01
C LYS A 27 1.10 7.54 -10.37
N LEU A 28 2.32 8.06 -10.48
CA LEU A 28 2.62 9.44 -10.85
C LEU A 28 3.95 9.46 -11.60
N TRP A 29 4.04 10.25 -12.65
CA TRP A 29 5.27 10.45 -13.42
C TRP A 29 5.80 11.86 -13.14
N HIS A 30 7.12 11.95 -12.95
CA HIS A 30 7.83 13.22 -12.83
C HIS A 30 8.64 13.45 -14.11
N ASN A 31 8.58 14.66 -14.66
CA ASN A 31 9.44 15.06 -15.76
C ASN A 31 10.89 15.13 -15.28
N TYR A 32 11.81 14.65 -16.11
CA TYR A 32 13.24 14.68 -15.85
C TYR A 32 13.99 15.04 -17.13
N LEU A 33 14.90 16.02 -17.09
CA LEU A 33 15.65 16.53 -18.26
C LEU A 33 14.77 16.62 -19.54
N LYS A 34 15.35 16.66 -20.75
CA LYS A 34 14.56 16.61 -21.99
C LYS A 34 14.13 15.17 -22.27
N GLN A 35 12.82 14.94 -22.34
CA GLN A 35 12.17 13.67 -22.72
C GLN A 35 12.47 12.45 -21.81
N GLN A 36 12.99 12.66 -20.60
CA GLN A 36 13.16 11.57 -19.62
C GLN A 36 12.10 11.68 -18.53
N TYR A 37 11.75 10.55 -17.93
CA TYR A 37 10.74 10.50 -16.88
C TYR A 37 11.26 9.70 -15.68
N LEU A 38 10.85 10.11 -14.49
CA LEU A 38 11.06 9.35 -13.25
C LEU A 38 9.71 8.86 -12.73
N CYS A 39 9.67 7.61 -12.27
CA CYS A 39 8.51 7.12 -11.52
C CYS A 39 8.39 7.84 -10.18
N HIS A 40 7.22 7.76 -9.55
CA HIS A 40 6.91 8.44 -8.29
C HIS A 40 8.00 8.23 -7.23
N VAL A 41 8.45 7.00 -7.04
CA VAL A 41 9.42 6.68 -5.99
C VAL A 41 10.81 7.24 -6.31
N CYS A 42 11.21 7.26 -7.59
CA CYS A 42 12.50 7.81 -7.99
C CYS A 42 12.51 9.35 -7.98
N GLY A 43 11.41 9.98 -8.41
CA GLY A 43 11.25 11.43 -8.36
C GLY A 43 11.26 11.94 -6.92
N GLU A 44 10.49 11.29 -6.04
CA GLU A 44 10.47 11.62 -4.62
C GLU A 44 11.82 11.41 -3.93
N TYR A 45 12.56 10.37 -4.30
CA TYR A 45 13.91 10.16 -3.76
C TYR A 45 14.86 11.29 -4.20
N LYS A 46 14.87 11.64 -5.48
CA LYS A 46 15.70 12.73 -6.01
C LYS A 46 15.35 14.07 -5.36
N ARG A 47 14.06 14.36 -5.19
CA ARG A 47 13.57 15.58 -4.54
C ARG A 47 14.00 15.67 -3.07
N LYS A 48 13.92 14.55 -2.33
CA LYS A 48 14.26 14.52 -0.89
C LYS A 48 15.76 14.50 -0.62
N PHE A 49 16.53 13.75 -1.39
CA PHE A 49 17.94 13.49 -1.11
C PHE A 49 18.91 14.18 -2.07
N GLY A 50 18.40 14.90 -3.08
CA GLY A 50 19.19 15.56 -4.12
C GLY A 50 19.95 14.61 -5.07
N LYS A 51 19.84 13.29 -4.86
CA LYS A 51 20.65 12.25 -5.52
C LYS A 51 19.76 11.23 -6.20
N ILE A 52 20.31 10.50 -7.17
CA ILE A 52 19.61 9.42 -7.84
C ILE A 52 19.39 8.24 -6.88
N ARG A 53 18.21 7.61 -6.93
CA ARG A 53 17.86 6.47 -6.05
C ARG A 53 18.82 5.31 -6.35
N PRO A 54 19.62 4.84 -5.38
CA PRO A 54 20.56 3.75 -5.59
C PRO A 54 19.85 2.43 -5.87
N ARG A 55 20.49 1.57 -6.68
CA ARG A 55 19.92 0.29 -7.16
C ARG A 55 19.51 -0.66 -6.05
N LYS A 56 20.24 -0.68 -4.93
CA LYS A 56 19.91 -1.46 -3.73
C LYS A 56 18.53 -1.14 -3.14
N LEU A 57 18.00 0.05 -3.40
CA LEU A 57 16.69 0.47 -2.93
C LEU A 57 15.58 0.24 -3.95
N TRP A 58 15.86 -0.25 -5.16
CA TRP A 58 14.87 -0.52 -6.19
C TRP A 58 14.08 -1.80 -5.88
N PHE A 59 13.39 -1.82 -4.74
CA PHE A 59 12.39 -2.85 -4.48
C PHE A 59 11.33 -2.75 -5.57
N LYS A 60 11.28 -3.76 -6.44
CA LYS A 60 10.13 -3.97 -7.31
C LYS A 60 8.99 -4.29 -6.35
N THR A 61 8.00 -3.41 -6.25
CA THR A 61 6.75 -3.75 -5.60
C THR A 61 6.25 -4.98 -6.35
N LYS A 62 6.45 -6.18 -5.78
CA LYS A 62 5.67 -7.34 -6.21
C LYS A 62 4.25 -6.82 -6.16
N LYS A 63 3.54 -6.78 -7.30
CA LYS A 63 2.09 -6.59 -7.27
C LYS A 63 1.65 -7.50 -6.14
N ARG A 64 1.05 -6.96 -5.08
CA ARG A 64 0.39 -7.82 -4.10
C ARG A 64 -0.67 -8.49 -4.95
N ILE A 65 -0.34 -9.67 -5.46
CA ILE A 65 -1.31 -10.55 -6.07
C ILE A 65 -2.38 -10.56 -5.00
N THR A 66 -3.59 -10.14 -5.37
CA THR A 66 -4.78 -10.39 -4.57
C THR A 66 -4.98 -11.91 -4.60
N GLN A 67 -4.03 -12.65 -4.03
CA GLN A 67 -4.12 -14.08 -3.82
C GLN A 67 -5.28 -14.21 -2.88
N ASP A 68 -6.36 -14.76 -3.41
CA ASP A 68 -7.46 -15.46 -2.76
C ASP A 68 -7.56 -15.21 -1.25
N ARG A 69 -7.78 -13.94 -0.87
CA ARG A 69 -7.87 -13.61 0.55
C ARG A 69 -9.22 -14.14 0.99
N LYS A 70 -9.18 -15.16 1.84
CA LYS A 70 -10.34 -15.77 2.49
C LYS A 70 -10.27 -15.44 3.98
N CYS A 71 -11.41 -15.05 4.54
CA CYS A 71 -11.52 -14.84 5.98
C CYS A 71 -11.38 -16.18 6.71
N CYS A 72 -10.46 -16.32 7.67
CA CYS A 72 -10.31 -17.56 8.42
C CYS A 72 -11.48 -17.91 9.35
N ILE A 73 -12.38 -16.95 9.64
CA ILE A 73 -13.54 -17.19 10.52
C ILE A 73 -14.81 -17.50 9.73
N CYS A 74 -15.11 -16.71 8.70
CA CYS A 74 -16.39 -16.80 7.98
C CYS A 74 -16.22 -17.13 6.50
N GLU A 75 -14.99 -17.43 6.07
CA GLU A 75 -14.64 -17.85 4.72
C GLU A 75 -14.98 -16.90 3.59
N THR A 76 -15.50 -15.71 3.89
CA THR A 76 -15.80 -14.72 2.84
C THR A 76 -14.52 -14.39 2.09
N THR A 77 -14.62 -14.33 0.77
CA THR A 77 -13.60 -13.79 -0.13
C THR A 77 -13.89 -12.35 -0.51
N SER A 78 -15.04 -11.81 -0.09
CA SER A 78 -15.48 -10.44 -0.36
C SER A 78 -15.66 -9.65 0.94
N THR A 79 -14.90 -8.56 1.06
CA THR A 79 -15.01 -7.60 2.17
C THR A 79 -14.36 -6.28 1.77
N SER A 80 -14.88 -5.16 2.28
CA SER A 80 -14.35 -3.83 1.96
C SER A 80 -12.94 -3.59 2.52
N ARG A 81 -12.55 -4.31 3.57
CA ARG A 81 -11.23 -4.17 4.19
C ARG A 81 -10.76 -5.47 4.84
N TRP A 82 -9.53 -5.85 4.51
CA TRP A 82 -8.84 -7.02 5.04
C TRP A 82 -7.93 -6.63 6.21
N TYR A 83 -7.90 -7.48 7.23
CA TYR A 83 -7.04 -7.37 8.41
C TYR A 83 -6.18 -8.63 8.53
N CYS A 84 -4.99 -8.53 9.09
CA CYS A 84 -4.18 -9.71 9.42
C CYS A 84 -4.65 -10.30 10.76
N HIS A 85 -4.73 -11.62 10.86
CA HIS A 85 -4.93 -12.32 12.12
C HIS A 85 -3.62 -12.31 12.94
N SER A 86 -3.70 -12.23 14.27
CA SER A 86 -2.51 -12.14 15.12
C SER A 86 -1.77 -13.47 15.31
N GLU A 87 -2.47 -14.61 15.18
CA GLU A 87 -1.93 -15.94 15.54
C GLU A 87 -1.53 -16.79 14.34
N HIS A 88 -2.02 -16.46 13.15
CA HIS A 88 -1.75 -17.20 11.93
C HIS A 88 -1.56 -16.18 10.82
N GLU A 89 -0.75 -16.48 9.79
CA GLU A 89 -0.58 -15.66 8.58
C GLU A 89 -1.87 -15.63 7.70
N ASN A 90 -3.02 -15.60 8.35
CA ASN A 90 -4.36 -15.64 7.80
C ASN A 90 -5.00 -14.24 7.81
N TYR A 91 -6.04 -14.09 6.99
CA TYR A 91 -6.78 -12.84 6.86
C TYR A 91 -8.12 -12.89 7.59
N LEU A 92 -8.55 -11.73 8.11
CA LEU A 92 -9.88 -11.49 8.64
C LEU A 92 -10.61 -10.47 7.79
N CYS A 93 -11.90 -10.71 7.55
CA CYS A 93 -12.78 -9.70 7.00
C CYS A 93 -13.07 -8.61 8.03
N GLY A 94 -13.50 -7.43 7.57
CA GLY A 94 -13.75 -6.29 8.45
C GLY A 94 -14.81 -6.54 9.52
N THR A 95 -15.80 -7.39 9.24
CA THR A 95 -16.84 -7.77 10.22
C THR A 95 -16.26 -8.67 11.31
N CYS A 96 -15.52 -9.71 10.95
CA CYS A 96 -14.89 -10.64 11.88
C CYS A 96 -13.84 -9.96 12.77
N TYR A 97 -13.02 -9.07 12.18
CA TYR A 97 -12.08 -8.25 12.94
C TYR A 97 -12.78 -7.42 14.02
N LYS A 98 -13.86 -6.70 13.68
CA LYS A 98 -14.61 -5.88 14.65
C LYS A 98 -15.22 -6.72 15.77
N LYS A 99 -15.71 -7.93 15.47
CA LYS A 99 -16.25 -8.85 16.49
C LYS A 99 -15.15 -9.26 17.48
N GLN A 100 -14.00 -9.72 17.00
CA GLN A 100 -12.87 -10.09 17.86
C GLN A 100 -12.37 -8.90 18.69
N TYR A 101 -12.23 -7.72 18.07
CA TYR A 101 -11.80 -6.51 18.78
C TYR A 101 -12.74 -6.14 19.92
N ARG A 102 -14.06 -6.18 19.69
CA ARG A 102 -15.06 -5.92 20.74
C ARG A 102 -15.02 -6.96 21.85
N ALA A 103 -14.81 -8.22 21.53
CA ALA A 103 -14.65 -9.28 22.53
C ALA A 103 -13.43 -9.02 23.44
N LYS A 104 -12.28 -8.68 22.85
CA LYS A 104 -11.07 -8.31 23.60
C LYS A 104 -11.27 -7.10 24.51
N LEU A 105 -12.03 -6.09 24.07
CA LEU A 105 -12.34 -4.95 24.94
C LEU A 105 -13.21 -5.35 26.15
N ARG A 106 -14.12 -6.31 25.98
CA ARG A 106 -14.96 -6.82 27.08
C ARG A 106 -14.14 -7.61 28.09
N THR A 107 -13.26 -8.52 27.63
CA THR A 107 -12.37 -9.28 28.52
C THR A 107 -11.49 -8.36 29.36
N ASN A 108 -10.85 -7.38 28.71
CA ASN A 108 -9.99 -6.40 29.38
C ASN A 108 -10.76 -5.56 30.41
N LYS A 109 -12.04 -5.23 30.13
CA LYS A 109 -12.89 -4.51 31.08
C LYS A 109 -13.22 -5.37 32.30
N THR A 110 -13.52 -6.65 32.11
CA THR A 110 -13.78 -7.60 33.21
C THR A 110 -12.54 -7.79 34.07
N GLU A 111 -11.36 -7.98 33.46
CA GLU A 111 -10.09 -8.11 34.18
C GLU A 111 -9.77 -6.87 35.01
N ARG A 112 -9.98 -5.67 34.46
CA ARG A 112 -9.79 -4.41 35.21
C ARG A 112 -10.75 -4.29 36.40
N LYS A 113 -12.01 -4.71 36.24
CA LYS A 113 -12.97 -4.73 37.35
C LYS A 113 -12.56 -5.71 38.44
N ASN A 114 -12.05 -6.89 38.07
CA ASN A 114 -11.61 -7.90 39.03
C ASN A 114 -10.33 -7.51 39.77
N LYS A 115 -9.45 -6.69 39.18
CA LYS A 115 -8.25 -6.16 39.85
C LYS A 115 -8.53 -5.01 40.82
N ASN A 116 -9.67 -4.34 40.69
CA ASN A 116 -10.07 -3.20 41.53
C ASN A 116 -11.03 -3.61 42.65
N LYS A 117 -11.25 -4.91 42.86
CA LYS A 117 -12.05 -5.50 43.93
C LYS A 117 -11.11 -6.31 44.81
#